data_AF-A0A1J5Q4K5-F1
#
_entry.id   AF-A0A1J5Q4K5-F1
#
_cell.length_a   1.000
_cell.length_b   1.000
_cell.length_c   1.000
_cell.angle_alpha   90.00
_cell.angle_beta   90.00
_cell.angle_gamma   90.00
#
_symmetry.space_group_name_H-M   'P 1'
#
loop_
_entity.id
_entity.type
_entity.pdbx_description
1 polymer ?
#
loop_
_entity_poly.entity_id
_entity_poly.type
_entity_poly.pdbx_seq_one_letter_code
_entity_poly.pdbx_strand_id
1 'polypeptide(L)'
;MPVAAAKVDGKGLYESTCIACHGAGVAGAPKFGDKAVWAPIIAQGVDVLYGRAINGYTGKRGMMPPKGGSTASDADVKAAVDYMVAQSK
;
A
#
# COMPACT_ATOMS: atom_id res chain seq x y z
N MET A 1 16.61 25.18 1.76
CA MET A 1 17.30 24.19 0.88
C MET A 1 16.22 23.35 0.22
N PRO A 2 16.21 23.17 -1.11
CA PRO A 2 15.21 22.31 -1.73
C PRO A 2 15.52 20.88 -1.29
N VAL A 3 14.58 20.24 -0.61
CA VAL A 3 14.68 18.82 -0.28
C VAL A 3 14.56 18.10 -1.61
N ALA A 4 15.71 17.70 -2.17
CA ALA A 4 15.73 16.80 -3.31
C ALA A 4 14.89 15.58 -2.92
N ALA A 5 13.76 15.40 -3.59
CA ALA A 5 13.02 14.15 -3.51
C ALA A 5 14.00 13.05 -3.95
N ALA A 6 14.58 12.34 -2.97
CA ALA A 6 15.01 10.97 -3.22
C ALA A 6 13.83 10.33 -3.95
N LYS A 7 14.04 9.87 -5.19
CA LYS A 7 12.94 9.44 -6.07
C LYS A 7 12.08 8.44 -5.30
N VAL A 8 10.96 8.90 -4.76
CA VAL A 8 10.06 8.08 -3.98
C VAL A 8 9.43 7.12 -4.98
N ASP A 9 9.80 5.85 -4.92
CA ASP A 9 9.46 4.88 -5.96
C ASP A 9 8.33 3.95 -5.48
N GLY A 10 7.14 4.53 -5.33
CA GLY A 10 5.96 3.79 -4.91
C GLY A 10 5.55 2.69 -5.88
N LYS A 11 5.75 2.91 -7.19
CA LYS A 11 5.47 1.92 -8.23
C LYS A 11 6.47 0.77 -8.18
N GLY A 12 7.77 1.06 -8.08
CA GLY A 12 8.81 0.05 -7.94
C GLY A 12 8.63 -0.79 -6.69
N LEU A 13 8.32 -0.17 -5.54
CA LEU A 13 8.03 -0.90 -4.30
C LEU A 13 6.79 -1.78 -4.43
N TYR A 14 5.74 -1.28 -5.10
CA TYR A 14 4.56 -2.08 -5.37
C TYR A 14 4.92 -3.33 -6.20
N GLU A 15 5.67 -3.15 -7.30
CA GLU A 15 6.05 -4.24 -8.21
C GLU A 15 7.02 -5.23 -7.57
N SER A 16 7.91 -4.79 -6.69
CA SER A 16 8.88 -5.67 -6.03
C SER A 16 8.31 -6.43 -4.83
N THR A 17 7.34 -5.84 -4.13
CA THR A 17 6.93 -6.32 -2.80
C THR A 17 5.42 -6.42 -2.64
N CYS A 18 4.68 -5.34 -2.90
CA CYS A 18 3.25 -5.31 -2.58
C CYS A 18 2.41 -6.20 -3.51
N ILE A 19 2.83 -6.36 -4.77
CA ILE A 19 2.12 -7.16 -5.78
C ILE A 19 2.04 -8.64 -5.40
N ALA A 20 2.98 -9.16 -4.60
CA ALA A 20 3.00 -10.55 -4.17
C ALA A 20 1.69 -10.95 -3.46
N CYS A 21 1.11 -10.04 -2.68
CA CYS A 21 -0.18 -10.25 -2.04
C CYS A 21 -1.31 -9.53 -2.78
N HIS A 22 -1.11 -8.27 -3.17
CA HIS A 22 -2.17 -7.43 -3.72
C HIS A 22 -2.45 -7.65 -5.20
N GLY A 23 -1.55 -8.25 -5.99
CA GLY A 23 -1.76 -8.48 -7.41
C GLY A 23 -2.92 -9.44 -7.69
N ALA A 24 -2.94 -10.58 -7.00
CA ALA A 24 -4.00 -11.58 -7.11
C ALA A 24 -5.01 -11.55 -5.96
N GLY A 25 -4.75 -10.77 -4.90
CA GLY A 25 -5.55 -10.80 -3.67
C GLY A 25 -5.27 -12.03 -2.80
N VAL A 26 -4.00 -12.44 -2.74
CA VAL A 26 -3.55 -13.62 -1.98
C VAL A 26 -3.88 -13.43 -0.50
N ALA A 27 -4.32 -14.52 0.15
CA ALA A 27 -4.66 -14.53 1.57
C ALA A 27 -5.68 -13.45 1.98
N GLY A 28 -6.58 -13.05 1.05
CA GLY A 28 -7.62 -12.05 1.28
C GLY A 28 -7.13 -10.59 1.20
N ALA A 29 -5.90 -10.36 0.72
CA ALA A 29 -5.41 -9.02 0.45
C ALA A 29 -6.34 -8.29 -0.55
N PRO A 30 -6.60 -6.98 -0.38
CA PRO A 30 -7.39 -6.23 -1.34
C PRO A 30 -6.69 -6.22 -2.68
N LYS A 31 -7.33 -6.82 -3.69
CA LYS A 31 -6.78 -6.98 -5.03
C LYS A 31 -6.60 -5.61 -5.67
N PHE A 32 -5.41 -5.35 -6.20
CA PHE A 32 -5.07 -4.12 -6.90
C PHE A 32 -6.00 -3.91 -8.10
N GLY A 33 -6.55 -2.71 -8.24
CA GLY A 33 -7.50 -2.37 -9.29
C GLY A 33 -8.96 -2.78 -9.01
N ASP A 34 -9.23 -3.50 -7.92
CA ASP A 34 -10.61 -3.87 -7.54
C ASP A 34 -11.31 -2.70 -6.84
N LYS A 35 -11.94 -1.84 -7.64
CA LYS A 35 -12.63 -0.64 -7.14
C LYS A 35 -13.69 -0.94 -6.09
N ALA A 36 -14.39 -2.07 -6.18
CA ALA A 36 -15.44 -2.44 -5.24
C ALA A 36 -14.86 -2.76 -3.85
N VAL A 37 -13.72 -3.45 -3.81
CA VAL A 37 -13.01 -3.75 -2.56
C VAL A 37 -12.31 -2.51 -2.01
N TRP A 38 -11.77 -1.65 -2.88
CA TRP A 38 -10.99 -0.47 -2.48
C TRP A 38 -11.85 0.73 -2.07
N ALA A 39 -13.06 0.92 -2.60
CA ALA A 39 -13.94 2.02 -2.22
C ALA A 39 -14.12 2.17 -0.69
N PRO A 40 -14.51 1.13 0.08
CA PRO A 40 -14.64 1.25 1.54
C PRO A 40 -13.29 1.35 2.28
N ILE A 41 -12.18 0.99 1.64
CA ILE A 41 -10.82 1.14 2.21
C ILE A 41 -10.37 2.59 2.07
N ILE A 42 -10.54 3.17 0.87
CA ILE A 42 -10.21 4.56 0.56
C ILE A 42 -11.06 5.50 1.41
N ALA A 43 -12.33 5.15 1.68
CA ALA A 43 -13.22 5.91 2.56
C ALA A 43 -12.73 6.01 4.01
N GLN A 44 -11.79 5.17 4.46
CA GLN A 44 -11.18 5.26 5.80
C GLN A 44 -10.20 6.44 5.93
N GLY A 45 -9.78 7.03 4.79
CA GLY A 45 -8.82 8.12 4.74
C GLY A 45 -7.38 7.63 4.57
N VAL A 46 -6.59 8.41 3.83
CA VAL A 46 -5.22 8.04 3.44
C VAL A 46 -4.28 7.90 4.65
N ASP A 47 -4.47 8.69 5.70
CA ASP A 47 -3.63 8.63 6.91
C ASP A 47 -3.75 7.27 7.62
N VAL A 48 -4.97 6.70 7.64
CA VAL A 48 -5.22 5.37 8.20
C VAL A 48 -4.54 4.30 7.34
N LEU A 49 -4.58 4.45 6.01
CA LEU A 49 -3.94 3.51 5.10
C LEU A 49 -2.41 3.54 5.24
N TYR A 50 -1.82 4.72 5.33
CA TYR A 50 -0.38 4.87 5.57
C TYR A 50 0.02 4.25 6.91
N GLY A 51 -0.72 4.55 7.99
CA GLY A 51 -0.44 3.99 9.31
C GLY A 51 -0.49 2.46 9.30
N ARG A 52 -1.47 1.87 8.62
CA ARG A 52 -1.58 0.41 8.46
C ARG A 52 -0.49 -0.18 7.58
N ALA A 53 -0.10 0.49 6.51
CA ALA A 53 0.93 0.01 5.62
C ALA A 53 2.32 0.07 6.27
N ILE A 54 2.62 1.13 7.04
CA ILE A 54 3.90 1.31 7.72
C ILE A 54 4.01 0.40 8.94
N ASN A 55 3.02 0.41 9.82
CA ASN A 55 3.07 -0.34 11.09
C ASN A 55 2.62 -1.80 10.96
N GLY A 56 2.06 -2.17 9.81
CA GLY A 56 1.39 -3.45 9.63
C GLY A 56 -0.06 -3.39 10.11
N TYR A 57 -0.85 -4.34 9.62
CA TYR A 57 -2.28 -4.39 9.92
C TYR A 57 -2.80 -5.81 9.87
N THR A 58 -3.36 -6.27 10.99
CA THR A 58 -4.14 -7.50 11.03
C THR A 58 -5.61 -7.14 11.00
N GLY A 59 -6.29 -7.51 9.92
CA GLY A 59 -7.70 -7.25 9.72
C GLY A 59 -8.49 -8.52 9.50
N LYS A 60 -9.81 -8.35 9.29
CA LYS A 60 -10.74 -9.44 9.00
C LYS A 60 -10.37 -10.28 7.77
N ARG A 61 -9.59 -9.71 6.84
CA ARG A 61 -9.23 -10.35 5.58
C ARG A 61 -7.85 -10.98 5.58
N GLY A 62 -7.05 -10.81 6.63
CA GLY A 62 -5.69 -11.30 6.67
C GLY A 62 -4.74 -10.35 7.40
N MET A 63 -3.45 -10.67 7.32
CA MET A 63 -2.37 -9.91 7.95
C MET A 63 -1.51 -9.25 6.88
N MET A 64 -1.33 -7.93 6.99
CA MET A 64 -0.35 -7.15 6.25
C MET A 64 0.85 -6.90 7.17
N PRO A 65 2.06 -7.41 6.84
CA PRO A 65 3.25 -7.14 7.64
C PRO A 65 3.63 -5.65 7.60
N PRO A 66 4.37 -5.14 8.60
CA PRO A 66 4.91 -3.79 8.60
C PRO A 66 5.68 -3.51 7.30
N LYS A 67 5.43 -2.35 6.68
CA LYS A 67 6.02 -1.92 5.40
C LYS A 67 5.83 -2.91 4.25
N GLY A 68 4.79 -3.74 4.31
CA GLY A 68 4.57 -4.82 3.34
C GLY A 68 5.65 -5.90 3.37
N GLY A 69 6.44 -6.00 4.45
CA GLY A 69 7.58 -6.91 4.56
C GLY A 69 8.86 -6.38 3.90
N SER A 70 8.88 -5.11 3.46
CA SER A 70 10.07 -4.46 2.92
C SER A 70 10.89 -3.73 3.98
N THR A 71 12.13 -3.40 3.63
CA THR A 71 12.99 -2.46 4.39
C THR A 71 12.87 -1.03 3.88
N ALA A 72 11.85 -0.72 3.07
CA ALA A 72 11.68 0.57 2.42
C ALA A 72 11.45 1.71 3.42
N SER A 73 11.69 2.94 2.96
CA SER A 73 11.39 4.12 3.76
C SER A 73 9.88 4.31 3.91
N ASP A 74 9.44 5.00 4.96
CA ASP A 74 8.02 5.30 5.14
C ASP A 74 7.48 6.16 3.99
N ALA A 75 8.34 6.97 3.34
CA ALA A 75 7.98 7.73 2.16
C ALA A 75 7.66 6.82 0.97
N ASP A 76 8.48 5.79 0.72
CA ASP A 76 8.25 4.83 -0.36
C ASP A 76 6.97 4.02 -0.12
N VAL A 77 6.74 3.60 1.13
CA VAL A 77 5.50 2.89 1.52
C VAL A 77 4.28 3.76 1.28
N LYS A 78 4.31 5.05 1.67
CA LYS A 78 3.22 5.99 1.41
C LYS A 78 2.95 6.15 -0.09
N ALA A 79 3.99 6.32 -0.90
CA ALA A 79 3.84 6.43 -2.34
C ALA A 79 3.31 5.14 -2.98
N ALA A 80 3.68 3.96 -2.46
CA ALA A 80 3.12 2.70 -2.92
C ALA A 80 1.62 2.60 -2.58
N VAL A 81 1.21 3.04 -1.38
CA VAL A 81 -0.21 3.14 -1.01
C VAL A 81 -0.95 4.10 -1.96
N ASP A 82 -0.38 5.27 -2.25
CA ASP A 82 -0.98 6.24 -3.19
C ASP A 82 -1.14 5.66 -4.59
N TYR A 83 -0.13 4.96 -5.08
CA TYR A 83 -0.17 4.28 -6.37
C TYR A 83 -1.30 3.24 -6.43
N MET A 84 -1.44 2.42 -5.38
CA MET A 84 -2.49 1.41 -5.29
C MET A 84 -3.88 2.02 -5.18
N VAL A 85 -4.04 3.08 -4.38
CA VAL A 85 -5.29 3.82 -4.25
C VAL A 85 -5.66 4.47 -5.58
N ALA A 86 -4.74 5.14 -6.25
CA ALA A 86 -4.98 5.81 -7.54
C ALA A 86 -5.45 4.83 -8.62
N GLN A 87 -4.87 3.62 -8.67
CA GLN A 87 -5.27 2.61 -9.64
C GLN A 87 -6.57 1.86 -9.28
N SER A 88 -7.04 2.02 -8.04
CA SER A 88 -8.22 1.31 -7.51
C SER A 88 -9.38 2.24 -7.13
N LYS A 89 -9.34 3.50 -7.59
CA LYS A 89 -10.48 4.44 -7.56
C LYS A 89 -11.48 4.14 -8.67
#